data_AF-A0A1H8XXQ1-F1
#
_entry.id   AF-A0A1H8XXQ1-F1
#
_cell.length_a   1.000
_cell.length_b   1.000
_cell.length_c   1.000
_cell.angle_alpha   90.00
_cell.angle_beta   90.00
_cell.angle_gamma   90.00
#
_symmetry.space_group_name_H-M   'P 1'
#
loop_
_entity.id
_entity.type
_entity.pdbx_description
1 polymer ?
#
loop_
_entity_poly.entity_id
_entity_poly.type
_entity_poly.pdbx_seq_one_letter_code
_entity_poly.pdbx_strand_id
1 'polypeptide(L)' 'TELGTLIKQINAKLVGHFRYYGVTDNSNGIHTFGYCVRRKLFEILNRRSQKKSLTWEGFAKLTDRFPLAKARIYVNIYG' A
#
# COMPACT_ATOMS: atom_id res chain seq x y z
N THR A 1 0.73 2.31 18.54
CA THR A 1 -0.73 2.32 18.30
C THR A 1 -1.09 1.14 17.40
N GLU A 2 -2.28 0.57 17.55
CA GLU A 2 -2.75 -0.58 16.74
C GLU A 2 -2.64 -0.33 15.23
N LEU A 3 -2.96 0.90 14.79
CA LEU A 3 -2.85 1.32 13.38
C LEU A 3 -1.41 1.23 12.86
N GLY A 4 -0.41 1.66 13.64
CA GLY A 4 0.99 1.59 13.24
C GLY A 4 1.45 0.15 13.00
N THR A 5 1.00 -0.78 13.86
CA THR A 5 1.27 -2.22 13.70
C THR A 5 0.61 -2.77 12.43
N LEU A 6 -0.66 -2.41 12.16
CA LEU A 6 -1.37 -2.80 10.94
C LEU A 6 -0.63 -2.33 9.68
N ILE A 7 -0.22 -1.06 9.65
CA ILE A 7 0.52 -0.50 8.49
C ILE A 7 1.87 -1.19 8.33
N LYS A 8 2.59 -1.48 9.42
CA LYS A 8 3.85 -2.22 9.37
C LYS A 8 3.68 -3.60 8.72
N GLN A 9 2.62 -4.34 9.08
CA GLN A 9 2.33 -5.64 8.49
C GLN A 9 1.96 -5.56 7.00
N ILE A 10 1.17 -4.55 6.61
CA ILE A 10 0.83 -4.30 5.20
C ILE A 10 2.09 -3.96 4.40
N ASN A 11 2.96 -3.12 4.95
CA ASN A 11 4.22 -2.75 4.31
C ASN A 11 5.15 -3.93 4.11
N ALA A 12 5.24 -4.86 5.06
CA ALA A 12 6.02 -6.09 4.88
C ALA A 12 5.56 -6.87 3.64
N LYS A 13 4.25 -6.99 3.42
CA LYS A 13 3.66 -7.64 2.24
C LYS A 13 3.91 -6.87 0.96
N LEU A 14 3.70 -5.55 0.97
CA LEU A 14 3.96 -4.68 -0.19
C LEU A 14 5.41 -4.74 -0.62
N VAL A 15 6.35 -4.64 0.34
CA VAL A 15 7.78 -4.72 0.07
C VAL A 15 8.15 -6.08 -0.52
N GLY A 16 7.62 -7.18 0.04
CA GLY A 16 7.83 -8.52 -0.52
C GLY A 16 7.34 -8.62 -1.97
N HIS A 17 6.12 -8.16 -2.23
CA HIS A 17 5.55 -8.17 -3.58
C HIS A 17 6.36 -7.32 -4.56
N PHE A 18 6.72 -6.08 -4.19
CA PHE A 18 7.49 -5.21 -5.08
C PHE A 18 8.90 -5.72 -5.33
N ARG A 19 9.55 -6.36 -4.35
CA ARG A 19 10.86 -6.99 -4.54
C ARG A 19 10.80 -8.18 -5.50
N TYR A 20 9.75 -8.99 -5.41
CA TYR A 20 9.59 -10.17 -6.25
C TYR A 20 9.15 -9.81 -7.67
N TYR A 21 8.16 -8.93 -7.81
CA TYR A 21 7.54 -8.59 -9.09
C TYR A 21 8.08 -7.31 -9.74
N GLY A 22 8.95 -6.55 -9.07
CA GLY A 22 9.53 -5.30 -9.58
C GLY A 22 10.66 -5.55 -10.58
N VAL A 23 10.33 -6.12 -11.73
CA VAL A 23 11.23 -6.34 -12.89
C VAL A 23 10.94 -5.32 -14.00
N THR A 24 11.91 -5.04 -14.88
CA THR A 24 11.88 -3.93 -15.87
C THR A 24 10.52 -3.66 -16.54
N ASP A 25 9.80 -4.68 -16.97
CA ASP A 25 8.55 -4.52 -17.74
C ASP A 25 7.27 -4.72 -16.93
N ASN A 26 7.37 -4.85 -15.60
CA ASN A 26 6.21 -5.07 -14.73
C ASN A 26 5.86 -3.87 -13.84
N SER A 27 6.25 -2.65 -14.26
CA SER A 27 5.90 -1.42 -13.57
C SER A 27 4.37 -1.29 -13.37
N ASN A 28 3.59 -1.48 -14.43
CA ASN A 28 2.13 -1.39 -14.38
C ASN A 28 1.51 -2.37 -13.37
N GLY A 29 2.01 -3.60 -13.31
CA GLY A 29 1.53 -4.62 -12.36
C GLY A 29 1.77 -4.22 -10.92
N ILE A 30 3.00 -3.82 -10.57
CA ILE A 30 3.34 -3.43 -9.20
C ILE A 30 2.60 -2.14 -8.77
N HIS A 31 2.42 -1.17 -9.67
CA HIS A 31 1.67 0.05 -9.38
C HIS A 31 0.18 -0.25 -9.15
N THR A 32 -0.42 -1.11 -9.99
CA THR A 32 -1.81 -1.55 -9.84
C THR A 32 -2.02 -2.28 -8.52
N PHE A 33 -1.12 -3.19 -8.15
CA PHE A 33 -1.19 -3.90 -6.87
C PHE A 33 -1.16 -2.92 -5.68
N GLY A 34 -0.21 -1.98 -5.67
CA GLY A 34 -0.11 -0.96 -4.63
C GLY A 34 -1.38 -0.11 -4.51
N TYR A 35 -1.97 0.29 -5.64
CA TYR A 35 -3.23 1.03 -5.68
C TYR A 35 -4.39 0.22 -5.09
N CYS A 36 -4.54 -1.05 -5.48
CA CYS A 36 -5.59 -1.93 -4.96
C CYS A 36 -5.47 -2.14 -3.45
N VAL A 37 -4.25 -2.33 -2.93
CA VAL A 37 -4.01 -2.44 -1.48
C VAL A 37 -4.40 -1.14 -0.76
N ARG A 38 -4.02 0.02 -1.30
CA ARG A 38 -4.40 1.33 -0.74
C ARG A 38 -5.92 1.50 -0.68
N ARG A 39 -6.63 1.17 -1.76
CA ARG A 39 -8.10 1.21 -1.84
C ARG A 39 -8.75 0.26 -0.83
N LYS A 40 -8.24 -0.97 -0.72
CA LYS A 40 -8.78 -1.97 0.19
C LYS A 40 -8.57 -1.60 1.66
N LEU A 41 -7.42 -1.01 1.98
CA LEU A 41 -7.15 -0.49 3.33
C LEU A 41 -8.17 0.60 3.71
N PHE A 42 -8.42 1.56 2.82
CA PHE A 42 -9.43 2.60 3.04
C PHE A 42 -10.82 2.01 3.33
N GLU A 43 -11.25 1.03 2.53
CA GLU A 43 -12.53 0.33 2.73
C GLU A 43 -12.60 -0.39 4.09
N ILE A 44 -11.55 -1.12 4.46
CA ILE A 44 -11.49 -1.88 5.71
C ILE A 44 -11.52 -0.95 6.93
N LEU A 45 -10.78 0.16 6.89
CA LEU A 45 -10.76 1.13 7.99
C LEU A 45 -12.14 1.79 8.19
N ASN A 46 -12.80 2.17 7.09
CA ASN A 46 -14.18 2.67 7.15
C ASN A 46 -15.17 1.62 7.66
N ARG A 47 -14.99 0.33 7.30
CA ARG A 47 -15.83 -0.75 7.81
C ARG A 47 -15.61 -1.02 9.30
N ARG A 48 -14.36 -1.02 9.77
CA ARG A 48 -14.01 -1.34 11.17
C ARG A 48 -14.54 -0.32 12.17
N SER A 49 -14.59 0.95 11.82
CA SER A 49 -14.96 2.00 12.77
C SER A 49 -16.47 2.11 13.05
N GLN A 50 -17.31 1.27 12.40
CA GLN A 50 -18.78 1.35 12.44
C GLN A 50 -19.36 2.73 12.06
N LYS A 51 -18.51 3.67 11.63
CA LYS A 51 -18.84 4.98 11.09
C LYS A 51 -18.12 5.12 9.74
N LYS A 52 -18.84 5.46 8.67
CA LYS A 52 -18.20 5.81 7.38
C LYS A 52 -17.60 7.22 7.40
N SER A 53 -16.85 7.56 8.45
CA SER A 53 -16.36 8.92 8.69
C SER A 53 -14.96 9.18 8.16
N LEU A 54 -14.23 8.15 7.72
CA LEU A 54 -12.90 8.34 7.14
C LEU A 54 -13.05 8.76 5.67
N THR A 55 -12.86 10.06 5.41
CA THR A 55 -12.81 10.61 4.05
C THR A 55 -11.46 10.31 3.38
N TRP A 56 -11.38 10.52 2.06
CA TRP A 56 -10.12 10.35 1.33
C TRP A 56 -9.04 11.33 1.80
N GLU A 57 -9.40 12.56 2.18
CA GLU A 57 -8.47 13.56 2.74
C GLU A 57 -7.97 13.12 4.11
N GLY A 58 -8.86 12.60 4.96
CA GLY A 58 -8.47 12.03 6.25
C GLY A 58 -7.55 10.83 6.10
N PHE A 59 -7.84 9.97 5.11
CA PHE A 59 -6.98 8.84 4.78
C PHE A 59 -5.62 9.28 4.21
N ALA A 60 -5.57 10.34 3.40
CA ALA A 60 -4.31 10.91 2.92
C ALA A 60 -3.41 11.34 4.09
N LYS A 61 -3.95 12.12 5.04
CA LYS A 61 -3.25 12.52 6.28
C LYS A 61 -2.78 11.32 7.11
N LEU A 62 -3.60 10.27 7.17
CA LEU A 62 -3.23 9.02 7.84
C LEU A 62 -2.03 8.36 7.15
N THR A 63 -2.05 8.28 5.82
CA THR A 63 -0.93 7.72 5.04
C THR A 63 0.30 8.62 5.01
N ASP A 64 0.17 9.93 5.29
CA ASP A 64 1.33 10.80 5.47
C ASP A 64 2.04 10.49 6.80
N ARG A 65 1.26 10.23 7.86
CA ARG A 65 1.81 9.83 9.17
C ARG A 65 2.32 8.40 9.19
N PHE A 66 1.66 7.49 8.46
CA PHE A 66 2.01 6.08 8.35
C PHE A 66 2.14 5.68 6.87
N PRO A 67 3.28 6.00 6.23
CA PRO A 67 3.47 5.81 4.80
C PRO A 67 3.41 4.34 4.39
N LEU A 68 2.70 4.09 3.29
CA LEU A 68 2.72 2.80 2.61
C LEU A 68 3.97 2.69 1.74
N ALA A 69 4.52 1.48 1.63
CA ALA A 69 5.61 1.19 0.71
C ALA A 69 5.20 1.55 -0.73
N LYS A 70 6.13 2.15 -1.49
CA LYS A 70 5.91 2.55 -2.87
C LYS A 70 6.43 1.49 -3.83
N ALA A 71 5.70 1.28 -4.92
CA ALA A 71 6.13 0.44 -6.02
C ALA A 71 7.43 1.00 -6.63
N ARG A 72 8.37 0.10 -6.94
CA ARG A 72 9.65 0.41 -7.57
C ARG A 72 10.14 -0.82 -8.35
N ILE A 73 10.86 -0.58 -9.44
CA ILE A 73 11.63 -1.61 -10.15
C ILE A 73 12.93 -1.91 -9.38
N TYR A 74 13.13 -3.17 -9.03
CA TYR A 74 14.27 -3.68 -8.29
C TYR A 74 15.27 -4.46 -9.15
N VAL A 75 14.80 -5.09 -10.22
CA VAL A 75 15.62 -5.96 -11.08
C VAL A 75 15.54 -5.48 -12.52
N ASN A 76 16.70 -5.30 -13.15
CA ASN A 76 16.78 -5.12 -14.59
C ASN A 76 17.05 -6.46 -15.27
N ILE A 77 16.14 -6.89 -16.15
CA ILE A 77 16.25 -8.17 -16.88
C ILE A 77 16.96 -8.06 -18.24
N TYR A 78 17.30 -6.84 -18.66
CA TYR A 78 18.07 -6.56 -19.89
C TYR A 78 19.55 -6.24 -19.62
N GLY A 79 20.01 -6.52 -18.40
CA GLY A 79 21.41 -6.32 -17.99
C GLY A 79 22.38 -7.25 -18.68
#